data_AF-A0A4R9F214-F1
#
_entry.id   AF-A0A4R9F214-F1
#
_cell.length_a   1.000
_cell.length_b   1.000
_cell.length_c   1.000
_cell.angle_alpha   90.00
_cell.angle_beta   90.00
_cell.angle_gamma   90.00
#
_symmetry.space_group_name_H-M   'P 1'
#
loop_
_entity.id
_entity.type
_entity.pdbx_description
1 polymer ?
#
loop_
_entity_poly.entity_id
_entity_poly.type
_entity_poly.pdbx_seq_one_letter_code
_entity_poly.pdbx_strand_id
1 'polypeptide(L)'
;MVAPEPKLGTAPLPAPHDGDLYETRVTTNTPATVRYEVTGGALPKGPRLNKDTGGITGVPEDETKAECTVTARNTDGLPDARATYTITVRPLTPAR
;
A
#
# COMPACT_ATOMS: atom_id res chain seq x y z
N MET A 1 23.79 19.49 -3.55
CA MET A 1 22.35 19.18 -3.65
C MET A 1 22.04 18.19 -2.54
N VAL A 2 21.19 18.54 -1.57
CA VAL A 2 20.80 17.59 -0.51
C VAL A 2 19.65 16.75 -1.09
N ALA A 3 19.79 15.42 -1.09
CA ALA A 3 18.70 14.55 -1.51
C ALA A 3 17.50 14.77 -0.57
N PRO A 4 16.27 14.95 -1.10
CA PRO A 4 15.10 15.10 -0.26
C PRO A 4 14.92 13.85 0.60
N GLU A 5 14.51 14.03 1.85
CA GLU A 5 14.22 12.91 2.74
C GLU A 5 13.19 11.98 2.10
N PRO A 6 13.44 10.66 2.13
CA PRO A 6 12.51 9.70 1.58
C PRO A 6 11.18 9.70 2.31
N LYS A 7 10.12 9.72 1.53
CA LYS A 7 8.75 9.74 2.01
C LYS A 7 7.84 8.94 1.06
N LEU A 8 6.98 8.15 1.68
CA LEU A 8 5.87 7.49 1.00
C LEU A 8 4.70 8.48 0.84
N GLY A 9 4.06 8.45 -0.33
CA GLY A 9 2.91 9.26 -0.63
C GLY A 9 1.75 8.93 0.30
N THR A 10 1.15 9.94 0.92
CA THR A 10 0.00 9.80 1.83
C THR A 10 -1.34 9.87 1.09
N ALA A 11 -1.34 9.61 -0.22
CA ALA A 11 -2.58 9.62 -1.00
C ALA A 11 -3.52 8.55 -0.45
N PRO A 12 -4.80 8.87 -0.23
CA PRO A 12 -5.78 7.88 0.21
C PRO A 12 -5.84 6.79 -0.87
N LEU A 13 -5.63 5.55 -0.45
CA LEU A 13 -5.77 4.43 -1.36
C LEU A 13 -7.25 4.32 -1.78
N PRO A 14 -7.53 4.06 -3.07
CA PRO A 14 -8.91 3.85 -3.51
C PRO A 14 -9.52 2.70 -2.72
N ALA A 15 -10.81 2.81 -2.41
CA ALA A 15 -11.57 1.75 -1.76
C ALA A 15 -11.94 0.68 -2.81
N PRO A 16 -11.43 -0.56 -2.73
CA PRO A 16 -11.89 -1.63 -3.62
C PRO A 16 -13.36 -1.97 -3.35
N HIS A 17 -14.05 -2.51 -4.35
CA HIS A 17 -15.25 -3.30 -4.10
C HIS A 17 -14.84 -4.75 -3.83
N ASP A 18 -15.62 -5.44 -3.00
CA ASP A 18 -15.51 -6.88 -2.81
C ASP A 18 -15.46 -7.62 -4.16
N GLY A 19 -14.68 -8.68 -4.31
CA GLY A 19 -14.67 -9.48 -5.55
C GLY A 19 -14.09 -8.82 -6.81
N ASP A 20 -13.87 -7.50 -6.84
CA ASP A 20 -13.22 -6.79 -7.94
C ASP A 20 -11.69 -6.85 -7.83
N LEU A 21 -11.01 -6.87 -8.98
CA LEU A 21 -9.55 -6.76 -9.01
C LEU A 21 -9.14 -5.38 -8.46
N TYR A 22 -8.44 -5.39 -7.33
CA TYR A 22 -7.84 -4.21 -6.76
C TYR A 22 -6.41 -4.07 -7.25
N GLU A 23 -6.08 -2.93 -7.85
CA GLU A 23 -4.72 -2.56 -8.22
C GLU A 23 -4.46 -1.12 -7.81
N THR A 24 -3.56 -0.97 -6.84
CA THR A 24 -3.05 0.35 -6.44
C THR A 24 -1.56 0.26 -6.23
N ARG A 25 -0.89 1.40 -6.08
CA ARG A 25 0.55 1.45 -5.83
C ARG A 25 0.87 2.58 -4.89
N VAL A 26 1.72 2.30 -3.91
CA VAL A 26 2.29 3.36 -3.08
C VAL A 26 3.31 4.15 -3.89
N THR A 27 3.20 5.47 -3.87
CA THR A 27 4.17 6.35 -4.51
C THR A 27 5.27 6.73 -3.53
N THR A 28 6.47 6.95 -4.02
CA THR A 28 7.58 7.50 -3.21
C THR A 28 8.10 8.75 -3.92
N ASN A 29 8.64 9.70 -3.16
CA ASN A 29 9.38 10.83 -3.75
C ASN A 29 10.84 10.50 -4.05
N THR A 30 11.26 9.24 -3.83
CA THR A 30 12.65 8.83 -3.87
C THR A 30 12.82 7.63 -4.81
N PRO A 31 13.54 7.79 -5.93
CA PRO A 31 13.76 6.69 -6.88
C PRO A 31 14.69 5.59 -6.36
N ALA A 32 15.44 5.84 -5.27
CA ALA A 32 16.34 4.88 -4.63
C ALA A 32 15.64 3.84 -3.72
N THR A 33 14.30 3.78 -3.75
CA THR A 33 13.54 2.75 -3.04
C THR A 33 13.74 1.40 -3.71
N VAL A 34 14.30 0.46 -2.96
CA VAL A 34 14.62 -0.89 -3.47
C VAL A 34 13.61 -1.93 -3.01
N ARG A 35 12.95 -1.71 -1.87
CA ARG A 35 12.06 -2.72 -1.30
C ARG A 35 10.94 -2.12 -0.47
N TYR A 36 9.77 -2.73 -0.55
CA TYR A 36 8.59 -2.41 0.24
C TYR A 36 8.25 -3.58 1.14
N GLU A 37 7.88 -3.27 2.38
CA GLU A 37 7.54 -4.27 3.38
C GLU A 37 6.40 -3.76 4.27
N VAL A 38 5.45 -4.62 4.60
CA VAL A 38 4.44 -4.30 5.60
C VAL A 38 5.05 -4.58 6.97
N THR A 39 5.32 -3.53 7.75
CA THR A 39 5.96 -3.62 9.07
C THR A 39 4.97 -3.45 10.21
N GLY A 40 3.73 -3.05 9.91
CA GLY A 40 2.66 -2.94 10.88
C GLY A 40 1.29 -3.21 10.26
N GLY A 41 0.38 -3.74 11.06
CA GLY A 41 -0.95 -4.13 10.59
C GLY A 41 -0.91 -5.24 9.54
N ALA A 42 -1.98 -5.36 8.77
CA ALA A 42 -2.11 -6.36 7.72
C ALA A 42 -2.95 -5.82 6.56
N LEU A 43 -2.69 -6.32 5.36
CA LEU A 43 -3.59 -6.10 4.23
C LEU A 43 -4.89 -6.89 4.44
N PRO A 44 -6.02 -6.43 3.86
CA PRO A 44 -7.24 -7.23 3.86
C PRO A 44 -7.00 -8.57 3.16
N LYS A 45 -7.85 -9.56 3.46
CA LYS A 45 -7.73 -10.90 2.86
C LYS A 45 -7.90 -10.81 1.35
N GLY A 46 -6.90 -11.31 0.61
CA GLY A 46 -6.87 -11.27 -0.85
C GLY A 46 -5.72 -10.44 -1.42
N PRO A 47 -5.74 -9.10 -1.31
CA PRO A 47 -4.67 -8.24 -1.83
C PRO A 47 -3.33 -8.47 -1.14
N ARG A 48 -2.25 -8.33 -1.92
CA ARG A 48 -0.86 -8.51 -1.48
C ARG A 48 0.01 -7.34 -1.95
N LEU A 49 0.94 -6.93 -1.09
CA LEU A 49 1.97 -5.96 -1.44
C LEU A 49 3.08 -6.63 -2.25
N ASN A 50 3.33 -6.11 -3.44
CA ASN A 50 4.52 -6.39 -4.23
C ASN A 50 5.71 -5.64 -3.60
N LYS A 51 6.67 -6.42 -3.09
CA LYS A 51 7.83 -5.90 -2.36
C LYS A 51 8.80 -5.13 -3.27
N ASP A 52 8.74 -5.29 -4.57
CA ASP A 52 9.68 -4.65 -5.50
C ASP A 52 9.12 -3.32 -6.02
N THR A 53 7.81 -3.25 -6.26
CA THR A 53 7.18 -2.07 -6.86
C THR A 53 6.40 -1.22 -5.86
N GLY A 54 5.97 -1.79 -4.73
CA GLY A 54 5.00 -1.16 -3.83
C GLY A 54 3.57 -1.23 -4.37
N GLY A 55 3.32 -2.03 -5.42
CA GLY A 55 1.99 -2.30 -5.92
C GLY A 55 1.21 -3.18 -4.95
N ILE A 56 0.00 -2.81 -4.57
CA ILE A 56 -0.93 -3.65 -3.81
C ILE A 56 -1.94 -4.17 -4.82
N THR A 57 -1.91 -5.48 -5.05
CA THR A 57 -2.73 -6.14 -6.08
C THR A 57 -3.42 -7.38 -5.52
N GLY A 58 -4.65 -7.63 -5.96
CA GLY A 58 -5.41 -8.84 -5.65
C GLY A 58 -6.91 -8.57 -5.52
N VAL A 59 -7.68 -9.60 -5.19
CA VAL A 59 -9.13 -9.50 -5.04
C VAL A 59 -9.47 -9.54 -3.57
N PRO A 60 -10.02 -8.47 -2.96
CA PRO A 60 -10.45 -8.51 -1.58
C PRO A 60 -11.70 -9.40 -1.43
N GLU A 61 -11.66 -10.30 -0.44
CA GLU A 61 -12.73 -11.27 -0.16
C GLU A 61 -13.52 -10.98 1.13
N ASP A 62 -13.14 -9.92 1.85
CA ASP A 62 -13.76 -9.56 3.13
C ASP A 62 -14.08 -8.07 3.16
N GLU A 63 -15.31 -7.72 3.55
CA GLU A 63 -15.82 -6.35 3.74
C GLU A 63 -15.25 -5.69 5.01
N THR A 64 -13.92 -5.74 5.16
CA THR A 64 -13.24 -5.30 6.37
C THR A 64 -12.33 -4.11 6.09
N LYS A 65 -12.43 -3.09 6.95
CA LYS A 65 -11.45 -2.00 7.00
C LYS A 65 -10.14 -2.56 7.56
N ALA A 66 -9.09 -2.53 6.75
CA ALA A 66 -7.74 -2.94 7.12
C ALA A 66 -6.81 -1.73 7.17
N GLU A 67 -5.93 -1.70 8.17
CA GLU A 67 -4.87 -0.71 8.27
C GLU A 67 -3.52 -1.41 8.18
N CYS A 68 -2.65 -0.92 7.31
CA CYS A 68 -1.32 -1.46 7.11
C CYS A 68 -0.28 -0.33 7.04
N THR A 69 0.86 -0.56 7.66
CA THR A 69 2.01 0.34 7.61
C THR A 69 3.04 -0.25 6.67
N VAL A 70 3.24 0.44 5.55
CA VAL A 70 4.24 0.08 4.53
C VAL A 70 5.51 0.85 4.83
N THR A 71 6.64 0.13 4.82
CA THR A 71 8.00 0.67 4.92
C THR A 71 8.69 0.47 3.58
N ALA A 72 9.15 1.57 2.99
CA ALA A 72 10.00 1.62 1.82
C ALA A 72 11.46 1.71 2.28
N ARG A 73 12.21 0.64 2.04
CA ARG A 73 13.65 0.59 2.28
C ARG A 73 14.38 1.27 1.14
N ASN A 74 15.20 2.23 1.49
CA ASN A 74 16.01 2.99 0.54
C ASN A 74 17.46 2.54 0.59
N THR A 75 18.17 2.79 -0.50
CA THR A 75 19.62 2.57 -0.60
C THR A 75 20.36 3.90 -0.61
N ASP A 76 21.68 3.90 -0.87
CA ASP A 76 22.50 5.12 -0.93
C ASP A 76 22.60 5.91 0.39
N GLY A 77 22.46 5.24 1.54
CA GLY A 77 22.55 5.86 2.86
C GLY A 77 21.34 6.73 3.23
N LEU A 78 20.27 6.65 2.44
CA LEU A 78 19.00 7.31 2.73
C LEU A 78 18.22 6.54 3.81
N PRO A 79 17.53 7.23 4.73
CA PRO A 79 16.72 6.56 5.75
C PRO A 79 15.51 5.86 5.14
N ASP A 80 14.98 4.86 5.85
CA ASP A 80 13.75 4.17 5.45
C ASP A 80 12.54 5.10 5.55
N ALA A 81 11.67 5.08 4.54
CA ALA A 81 10.39 5.79 4.56
C ALA A 81 9.29 4.87 5.07
N ARG A 82 8.35 5.38 5.86
CA ARG A 82 7.16 4.63 6.31
C ARG A 82 5.90 5.44 6.17
N ALA A 83 4.80 4.79 5.78
CA ALA A 83 3.47 5.40 5.75
C ALA A 83 2.41 4.36 6.12
N THR A 84 1.37 4.85 6.79
CA THR A 84 0.20 4.05 7.15
C THR A 84 -0.90 4.29 6.13
N TYR A 85 -1.48 3.19 5.65
CA TYR A 85 -2.54 3.17 4.67
C TYR A 85 -3.74 2.43 5.20
N THR A 86 -4.92 2.98 4.96
CA THR A 86 -6.19 2.37 5.31
C THR A 86 -6.88 1.94 4.03
N ILE A 87 -7.23 0.66 3.93
CA ILE A 87 -8.00 0.08 2.83
C ILE A 87 -9.37 -0.29 3.39
N THR A 88 -10.41 0.33 2.86
CA THR A 88 -11.79 -0.01 3.18
C THR A 88 -12.39 -0.72 1.98
N VAL A 89 -12.63 -2.03 2.10
CA VAL A 89 -13.35 -2.79 1.08
C VAL A 89 -14.84 -2.41 1.18
N ARG A 90 -15.43 -1.97 0.07
CA ARG A 90 -16.85 -1.69 -0.03
C ARG A 90 -17.60 -2.97 -0.39
N PRO A 91 -18.76 -3.22 0.21
CA PRO A 91 -19.62 -4.32 -0.20
C PRO A 91 -19.96 -4.18 -1.69
N LEU A 92 -19.83 -5.26 -2.46
CA LEU A 92 -20.62 -5.42 -3.67
C LEU A 92 -22.04 -5.69 -3.20
N THR A 93 -22.80 -4.67 -2.82
CA THR A 93 -24.22 -4.88 -2.50
C THR A 93 -24.87 -5.55 -3.71
N PRO A 94 -25.31 -6.82 -3.64
CA PRO A 94 -26.26 -7.30 -4.62
C PRO A 94 -27.54 -6.58 -4.24
N ALA A 95 -28.01 -5.66 -5.08
CA ALA A 95 -29.35 -5.14 -4.92
C ALA A 95 -30.30 -6.35 -4.87
N ARG A 96 -30.94 -6.58 -3.72
CA ARG A 96 -32.01 -7.56 -3.57
C ARG A 96 -33.28 -6.88 -3.12
#